data_AF-L0PDK2-F1
#
_entry.id   AF-L0PDK2-F1
#
_cell.length_a   1.000
_cell.length_b   1.000
_cell.length_c   1.000
_cell.angle_alpha   90.00
_cell.angle_beta   90.00
_cell.angle_gamma   90.00
#
_symmetry.space_group_name_H-M   'P 1'
#
loop_
_entity.id
_entity.type
_entity.pdbx_description
1 polymer ?
#
loop_
_entity_poly.entity_id
_entity_poly.type
_entity_poly.pdbx_seq_one_letter_code
_entity_poly.pdbx_strand_id
1 'polypeptide(L)'
;MTNLGKLLDFSTRLHKKNSEPVSPDAFRSNLDPELIDHILGKDDAVLMKDAMAIITDSSQSLENRKIAFENLEMLIENIYNAKNTILFFPISYADSLQILKI
;
A
#
# COMPACT_ATOMS: atom_id res chain seq x y z
N MET A 1 -17.10 -33.60 -24.60
CA MET A 1 -16.81 -32.19 -24.26
C MET A 1 -15.36 -32.11 -23.81
N THR A 2 -14.55 -31.31 -24.50
CA THR A 2 -13.10 -31.19 -24.26
C THR A 2 -12.80 -30.60 -22.89
N ASN A 3 -11.61 -30.88 -22.33
CA ASN A 3 -11.19 -30.35 -21.03
C ASN A 3 -11.19 -28.80 -20.98
N LEU A 4 -10.99 -28.15 -22.13
CA LEU A 4 -11.08 -26.71 -22.27
C LEU A 4 -12.50 -26.16 -21.97
N GLY A 5 -13.54 -26.88 -22.39
CA GLY A 5 -14.93 -26.50 -22.10
C GLY A 5 -15.26 -26.56 -20.61
N LYS A 6 -14.68 -27.53 -19.89
CA LYS A 6 -14.82 -27.65 -18.43
C LYS A 6 -14.13 -26.50 -17.69
N LEU A 7 -12.94 -26.08 -18.17
CA LEU A 7 -12.20 -24.96 -17.58
C LEU A 7 -12.90 -23.61 -17.81
N LEU A 8 -13.49 -23.41 -18.98
CA LEU A 8 -14.23 -22.18 -19.28
C LEU A 8 -15.51 -22.07 -18.43
N ASP A 9 -16.25 -23.16 -18.30
CA ASP A 9 -17.43 -23.24 -17.42
C ASP A 9 -17.05 -23.03 -15.95
N PHE A 10 -15.93 -23.59 -15.49
CA PHE A 10 -15.40 -23.36 -14.15
C PHE A 10 -15.05 -21.88 -13.90
N SER A 11 -14.30 -21.24 -14.80
CA SER A 11 -13.94 -19.81 -14.70
C SER A 11 -15.18 -18.91 -14.68
N THR A 12 -16.16 -19.19 -15.55
CA THR A 12 -17.43 -18.44 -15.62
C THR A 12 -18.22 -18.55 -14.31
N ARG A 13 -18.25 -19.73 -13.69
CA ARG A 13 -18.91 -19.94 -12.39
C ARG A 13 -18.22 -19.21 -11.24
N LEU A 14 -16.88 -19.20 -11.22
CA LEU A 14 -16.13 -18.44 -10.21
C LEU A 14 -16.44 -16.95 -10.31
N HIS A 15 -16.41 -16.38 -11.52
CA HIS A 15 -16.72 -14.97 -11.73
C HIS A 15 -18.16 -14.63 -11.29
N LYS A 16 -19.15 -15.47 -11.64
CA LYS A 16 -20.55 -15.27 -11.25
C LYS A 16 -20.74 -15.29 -9.73
N LYS A 17 -20.09 -16.20 -9.00
CA LYS A 17 -20.18 -16.28 -7.53
C LYS A 17 -19.63 -15.01 -6.85
N ASN A 18 -18.58 -14.40 -7.42
CA ASN A 18 -18.02 -13.16 -6.90
C ASN A 18 -18.80 -11.90 -7.32
N SER A 19 -19.80 -12.03 -8.18
CA SER A 19 -20.63 -10.92 -8.70
C SER A 19 -21.93 -10.72 -7.92
N GLU A 20 -22.24 -11.58 -6.94
CA GLU A 20 -23.35 -11.33 -6.03
C GLU A 20 -23.01 -10.10 -5.18
N PRO A 21 -23.87 -9.07 -5.14
CA PRO A 21 -23.60 -7.88 -4.35
C PRO A 21 -23.66 -8.27 -2.88
N VAL A 22 -22.50 -8.57 -2.30
CA VAL A 22 -22.34 -8.60 -0.85
C VAL A 22 -22.61 -7.17 -0.41
N SER A 23 -23.74 -6.93 0.27
CA SER A 23 -24.00 -5.61 0.84
C SER A 23 -22.76 -5.17 1.61
N PRO A 24 -22.21 -3.97 1.37
CA PRO A 24 -21.03 -3.48 2.08
C PRO A 24 -21.18 -3.58 3.60
N ASP A 25 -22.42 -3.53 4.10
CA ASP A 25 -22.75 -3.67 5.51
C ASP A 25 -22.56 -5.09 6.06
N ALA A 26 -22.84 -6.13 5.26
CA ALA A 26 -22.66 -7.53 5.67
C ALA A 26 -21.17 -7.95 5.68
N PHE A 27 -20.34 -7.32 4.84
CA PHE A 27 -18.89 -7.50 4.87
C PHE A 27 -18.30 -6.81 6.11
N ARG A 28 -18.69 -5.56 6.40
CA ARG A 28 -18.20 -4.81 7.56
C ARG A 28 -18.61 -5.39 8.90
N SER A 29 -19.80 -6.02 8.99
CA SER A 29 -20.30 -6.58 10.25
C SER A 29 -19.62 -7.87 10.72
N ASN A 30 -18.82 -8.52 9.86
CA ASN A 30 -18.17 -9.81 10.14
C ASN A 30 -16.64 -9.74 10.17
N LEU A 31 -16.05 -8.54 10.06
CA LEU A 31 -14.61 -8.38 10.13
C LEU A 31 -14.21 -8.17 11.59
N ASP A 32 -13.45 -9.14 12.11
CA ASP A 32 -12.75 -9.01 13.38
C ASP A 32 -11.79 -7.81 13.32
N PRO A 33 -11.91 -6.81 14.21
CA PRO A 33 -10.98 -5.68 14.28
C PRO A 33 -9.51 -6.12 14.37
N GLU A 34 -9.20 -7.23 15.05
CA GLU A 34 -7.83 -7.75 15.13
C GLU A 34 -7.34 -8.26 13.76
N LEU A 35 -8.23 -8.84 12.96
CA LEU A 35 -7.91 -9.26 11.59
C LEU A 35 -7.70 -8.05 10.67
N ILE A 36 -8.47 -6.98 10.86
CA ILE A 36 -8.30 -5.73 10.13
C ILE A 36 -6.93 -5.13 10.43
N ASP A 37 -6.52 -5.08 11.70
CA ASP A 37 -5.20 -4.58 12.09
C ASP A 37 -4.07 -5.47 11.56
N HIS A 38 -4.28 -6.78 11.49
CA HIS A 38 -3.29 -7.69 10.90
C HIS A 38 -3.15 -7.53 9.38
N ILE A 39 -4.24 -7.21 8.69
CA ILE A 39 -4.26 -6.97 7.23
C ILE A 39 -3.67 -5.60 6.89
N LEU A 40 -4.03 -4.56 7.66
CA LEU A 40 -3.58 -3.18 7.42
C LEU A 40 -2.19 -2.91 8.00
N GLY A 41 -1.75 -3.70 8.97
CA GLY A 41 -0.43 -3.56 9.58
C GLY A 41 -0.28 -2.28 10.40
N LYS A 42 0.98 -1.92 10.70
CA LYS A 42 1.30 -0.66 11.37
C LYS A 42 1.12 0.51 10.40
N ASP A 43 0.59 1.62 10.92
CA ASP A 43 0.59 2.90 10.21
C ASP A 43 2.01 3.29 9.77
N ASP A 44 2.13 3.81 8.55
CA ASP A 44 3.37 4.32 7.97
C ASP A 44 4.07 5.31 8.91
N ALA A 45 3.31 6.16 9.62
CA ALA A 45 3.87 7.11 10.57
C ALA A 45 4.56 6.42 11.77
N VAL A 46 4.08 5.25 12.17
CA VAL A 46 4.69 4.43 13.22
C VAL A 46 5.94 3.75 12.67
N LEU A 47 5.87 3.20 11.46
CA LEU A 47 7.02 2.57 10.80
C LEU A 47 8.19 3.54 10.58
N MET A 48 7.91 4.79 10.20
CA MET A 48 8.92 5.84 10.05
C MET A 48 9.60 6.19 11.39
N LYS A 49 8.83 6.25 12.48
CA LYS A 49 9.37 6.49 13.83
C LYS A 49 10.24 5.32 14.31
N ASP A 50 9.80 4.09 14.07
CA ASP A 50 10.55 2.88 14.41
C ASP A 50 11.89 2.85 13.67
N ALA A 51 11.90 3.17 12.36
CA ALA A 51 13.13 3.28 11.59
C ALA A 51 14.07 4.36 12.13
N MET A 52 13.54 5.55 12.47
CA MET A 52 14.33 6.65 13.02
C MET A 52 14.90 6.34 14.41
N ALA A 53 14.18 5.57 15.23
CA ALA A 53 14.68 5.10 16.52
C ALA A 53 15.93 4.22 16.35
N ILE A 54 15.92 3.31 15.37
CA ILE A 54 17.08 2.45 15.07
C ILE A 54 18.23 3.26 14.49
N ILE A 55 17.94 4.20 13.59
CA ILE A 55 18.94 5.09 12.96
C ILE A 55 19.69 5.94 13.99
N THR A 56 18.99 6.49 14.97
CA THR A 56 19.57 7.39 15.96
C THR A 56 20.22 6.66 17.14
N ASP A 57 19.98 5.36 17.27
CA ASP A 57 20.54 4.53 18.33
C ASP A 57 22.02 4.17 18.05
N SER A 58 22.89 4.74 18.88
CA SER A 58 24.33 4.48 18.83
C SER A 58 24.71 3.05 19.23
N SER A 59 23.81 2.33 19.91
CA SER A 59 24.02 0.93 20.29
C SER A 59 23.78 -0.06 19.14
N GLN A 60 23.11 0.38 18.06
CA GLN A 60 22.90 -0.44 16.88
C GLN A 60 24.18 -0.62 16.06
N SER A 61 24.26 -1.73 15.34
CA SER A 61 25.32 -1.92 14.35
C SER A 61 25.16 -0.95 13.18
N LEU A 62 26.26 -0.64 12.50
CA LEU A 62 26.22 0.18 11.29
C LEU A 62 25.29 -0.43 10.22
N GLU A 63 25.35 -1.75 10.05
CA GLU A 63 24.52 -2.46 9.07
C GLU A 63 23.03 -2.38 9.41
N ASN A 64 22.67 -2.52 10.69
CA ASN A 64 21.28 -2.35 11.13
C ASN A 64 20.76 -0.94 10.88
N ARG A 65 21.60 0.08 11.11
CA ARG A 65 21.23 1.47 10.82
C ARG A 65 21.07 1.73 9.33
N LYS A 66 21.90 1.13 8.47
CA LYS A 66 21.74 1.24 7.01
C LYS A 66 20.43 0.61 6.53
N ILE A 67 20.11 -0.58 7.00
CA ILE A 67 18.83 -1.25 6.69
C ILE A 67 17.66 -0.39 7.14
N ALA A 68 17.76 0.23 8.33
CA ALA A 68 16.72 1.15 8.81
C ALA A 68 16.59 2.41 7.94
N PHE A 69 17.70 2.94 7.42
CA PHE A 69 17.69 4.04 6.44
C PHE A 69 17.03 3.62 5.12
N GLU A 70 17.40 2.48 4.55
CA GLU A 70 16.81 1.95 3.31
C GLU A 70 15.28 1.74 3.45
N ASN A 71 14.85 1.19 4.59
CA ASN A 71 13.43 1.03 4.91
C ASN A 71 12.70 2.38 5.01
N LEU A 72 13.33 3.39 5.62
CA LEU A 72 12.76 4.74 5.72
C LEU A 72 12.64 5.41 4.35
N GLU A 73 13.65 5.27 3.49
CA GLU A 73 13.63 5.79 2.11
C GLU A 73 12.49 5.16 1.30
N MET A 74 12.34 3.84 1.37
CA MET A 74 11.25 3.13 0.69
C MET A 74 9.86 3.59 1.15
N LEU A 75 9.67 3.85 2.45
CA LEU A 75 8.40 4.38 2.97
C LEU A 75 8.10 5.77 2.43
N ILE A 76 9.09 6.66 2.39
CA ILE A 76 8.93 8.04 1.89
C ILE A 76 8.60 8.03 0.39
N GLU A 77 9.31 7.23 -0.39
CA GLU A 77 9.05 7.01 -1.82
C GLU A 77 7.62 6.49 -2.06
N ASN A 78 7.19 5.49 -1.30
CA ASN A 78 5.82 4.95 -1.41
C ASN A 78 4.76 6.02 -1.11
N ILE A 79 4.96 6.84 -0.08
CA ILE A 79 4.06 7.94 0.27
C ILE A 79 4.02 9.00 -0.83
N TYR A 80 5.19 9.35 -1.39
CA TYR A 80 5.27 10.31 -2.50
C TYR A 80 4.55 9.78 -3.74
N ASN A 81 4.77 8.52 -4.10
CA ASN A 81 4.13 7.87 -5.25
C ASN A 81 2.62 7.71 -5.06
N ALA A 82 2.16 7.36 -3.85
CA ALA A 82 0.74 7.30 -3.53
C ALA A 82 0.06 8.69 -3.64
N LYS A 83 0.76 9.77 -3.29
CA LYS A 83 0.26 11.15 -3.47
C LYS A 83 0.30 11.61 -4.93
N ASN A 84 1.35 11.25 -5.68
CA ASN A 84 1.52 11.68 -7.07
C ASN A 84 0.74 10.86 -8.11
N THR A 85 0.16 9.72 -7.75
CA THR A 85 -0.74 8.98 -8.67
C THR A 85 -2.07 9.71 -8.92
N ILE A 86 -2.48 10.65 -8.06
CA ILE A 86 -3.65 11.54 -8.29
C ILE A 86 -3.28 12.77 -9.17
N LEU A 87 -1.99 13.13 -9.24
CA LEU A 87 -1.50 14.30 -10.00
C LEU A 87 -1.06 13.97 -11.42
N PHE A 88 -1.32 12.76 -11.94
CA PHE A 88 -1.17 12.46 -13.37
C PHE A 88 -2.33 13.05 -14.21
N PHE A 89 -2.61 14.33 -14.02
CA PHE A 89 -3.12 15.19 -15.09
C PHE A 89 -1.94 16.07 -15.51
N PRO A 90 -1.75 16.33 -16.81
CA PRO A 90 -0.52 16.91 -17.31
C PRO A 90 -0.39 18.35 -16.79
N ILE A 91 0.41 18.53 -15.74
CA ILE A 91 0.89 19.84 -15.34
C ILE A 91 1.83 20.28 -16.46
N SER A 92 1.31 21.15 -17.31
CA SER A 92 2.09 21.96 -18.24
C SER A 92 3.28 22.55 -17.48
N TYR A 93 4.45 22.52 -18.10
CA TYR A 93 5.75 22.96 -17.57
C TYR A 93 5.81 24.39 -16.98
N ALA A 94 4.70 25.11 -16.92
CA ALA A 94 4.58 26.46 -16.37
C ALA A 94 4.66 26.51 -14.82
N ASP A 95 4.29 25.44 -14.11
CA ASP A 95 4.17 25.48 -12.64
C ASP A 95 5.46 25.11 -11.87
N SER A 96 6.48 24.58 -12.56
CA SER A 96 7.76 24.20 -11.96
C SER A 96 8.59 25.39 -11.44
N LEU A 97 8.26 26.62 -11.85
CA LEU A 97 8.95 27.83 -11.41
C LEU A 97 8.34 28.49 -10.16
N GLN A 98 7.19 28.02 -9.65
CA GLN A 98 6.59 28.59 -8.43
C GLN A 98 6.99 27.87 -7.14
N ILE A 99 7.52 26.64 -7.24
CA ILE A 99 7.93 25.85 -6.05
C ILE A 99 9.35 26.23 -5.58
N LEU A 100 10.13 26.98 -6.38
CA LEU A 100 11.48 27.45 -6.02
C LEU A 100 11.53 28.89 -5.49
N LYS A 101 10.38 29.50 -5.17
CA LYS A 101 10.31 30.77 -4.46
C LYS A 101 9.27 30.71 -3.36
N ILE A 102 9.67 30.18 -2.21
CA ILE A 102 9.48 30.68 -0.84
C ILE A 102 10.17 29.68 0.09
#